data_AF-A0A353D7G2-F1
#
_entry.id   AF-A0A353D7G2-F1
#
_cell.length_a   1.000
_cell.length_b   1.000
_cell.length_c   1.000
_cell.angle_alpha   90.00
_cell.angle_beta   90.00
_cell.angle_gamma   90.00
#
_symmetry.space_group_name_H-M   'P 1'
#
loop_
_entity.id
_entity.type
_entity.pdbx_description
1 polymer ?
#
loop_
_entity_poly.entity_id
_entity_poly.type
_entity_poly.pdbx_seq_one_letter_code
_entity_poly.pdbx_strand_id
1 'polypeptide(L)'
;MNDSASRITARRAALGPRLAILGHHYQSDEVVAHVDFRGDSLELSRRVPDLAAEHIVFCGVFFMAESAAILARPGQKVHTPEPGAGCTMSNMAPAALLESVLRSLTAQGRKLIPLTYVNSSAQVKAVCGRNGGSVCTSANAKTMLAWALKQGDGVLFLPDKNLAVNTAQALGLVPERRHALDIRGGGR
;
A
#
# COMPACT_ATOMS: atom_id res chain seq x y z
N MET A 1 -7.93 34.40 -10.69
CA MET A 1 -8.14 32.94 -10.77
C MET A 1 -6.79 32.27 -10.66
N ASN A 2 -6.66 31.29 -9.77
CA ASN A 2 -5.38 30.63 -9.46
C ASN A 2 -4.80 29.99 -10.74
N ASP A 3 -3.57 30.36 -11.13
CA ASP A 3 -2.91 29.93 -12.38
C ASP A 3 -2.99 28.40 -12.58
N SER A 4 -2.77 27.65 -11.50
CA SER A 4 -2.78 26.19 -11.49
C SER A 4 -4.12 25.58 -11.92
N ALA A 5 -5.25 26.10 -11.43
CA ALA A 5 -6.58 25.55 -11.74
C ALA A 5 -6.92 25.69 -13.22
N SER A 6 -6.62 26.86 -13.80
CA SER A 6 -6.78 27.11 -15.24
C SER A 6 -5.91 26.18 -16.08
N ARG A 7 -4.66 25.94 -15.65
CA ARG A 7 -3.73 25.04 -16.33
C ARG A 7 -4.19 23.57 -16.26
N ILE A 8 -4.71 23.13 -15.11
CA ILE A 8 -5.28 21.78 -14.96
C ILE A 8 -6.46 21.62 -15.91
N THR A 9 -7.40 22.56 -15.95
CA THR A 9 -8.56 22.53 -16.84
C THR A 9 -8.14 22.47 -18.31
N ALA A 10 -7.18 23.29 -18.73
CA ALA A 10 -6.67 23.27 -20.10
C ALA A 10 -6.03 21.93 -20.47
N ARG A 11 -5.26 21.30 -19.55
CA ARG A 11 -4.67 19.98 -19.78
C ARG A 11 -5.71 18.87 -19.81
N ARG A 12 -6.73 18.93 -18.97
CA ARG A 12 -7.88 18.01 -19.00
C ARG A 12 -8.61 18.09 -20.34
N ALA A 13 -8.88 19.29 -20.85
CA ALA A 13 -9.49 19.48 -22.16
C ALA A 13 -8.62 18.91 -23.30
N ALA A 14 -7.30 19.15 -23.28
CA ALA A 14 -6.40 18.66 -24.32
C ALA A 14 -6.21 17.13 -24.33
N LEU A 15 -6.27 16.48 -23.16
CA LEU A 15 -6.10 15.02 -23.06
C LEU A 15 -7.43 14.26 -23.16
N GLY A 16 -8.54 14.91 -22.83
CA GLY A 16 -9.89 14.35 -22.88
C GLY A 16 -9.95 13.00 -22.14
N PRO A 17 -10.50 11.94 -22.75
CA PRO A 17 -10.66 10.63 -22.10
C PRO A 17 -9.34 9.91 -21.82
N ARG A 18 -8.19 10.41 -22.32
CA ARG A 18 -6.88 9.81 -22.06
C ARG A 18 -6.32 10.17 -20.68
N LEU A 19 -6.94 11.08 -19.94
CA LEU A 19 -6.53 11.49 -18.60
C LEU A 19 -7.60 11.09 -17.57
N ALA A 20 -7.15 10.52 -16.46
CA ALA A 20 -7.94 10.38 -15.23
C ALA A 20 -7.14 10.92 -14.04
N ILE A 21 -7.82 11.64 -13.14
CA ILE A 21 -7.25 12.16 -11.90
C ILE A 21 -7.96 11.47 -10.72
N LEU A 22 -7.18 10.75 -9.91
CA LEU A 22 -7.67 10.02 -8.74
C LEU A 22 -7.28 10.79 -7.47
N GLY A 23 -8.20 10.95 -6.52
CA GLY A 23 -7.96 11.67 -5.26
C GLY A 23 -8.26 10.85 -4.03
N HIS A 24 -7.28 10.72 -3.13
CA HIS A 24 -7.55 10.12 -1.82
C HIS A 24 -8.49 10.99 -0.99
N HIS A 25 -9.26 10.39 -0.07
CA HIS A 25 -10.19 11.11 0.80
C HIS A 25 -9.58 12.29 1.58
N TYR A 26 -8.28 12.22 1.88
CA TYR A 26 -7.53 13.22 2.65
C TYR A 26 -6.94 14.37 1.81
N GLN A 27 -7.23 14.44 0.52
CA GLN A 27 -6.84 15.58 -0.30
C GLN A 27 -7.61 16.85 0.10
N SER A 28 -6.99 18.03 -0.10
CA SER A 28 -7.66 19.31 0.11
C SER A 28 -8.79 19.52 -0.89
N ASP A 29 -9.78 20.34 -0.54
CA ASP A 29 -10.94 20.62 -1.41
C ASP A 29 -10.52 21.19 -2.77
N GLU A 30 -9.45 22.00 -2.80
CA GLU A 30 -8.88 22.55 -4.04
C GLU A 30 -8.38 21.44 -4.98
N VAL A 31 -7.81 20.36 -4.45
CA VAL A 31 -7.39 19.21 -5.25
C VAL A 31 -8.61 18.37 -5.64
N VAL A 32 -9.52 18.11 -4.69
CA VAL A 32 -10.74 17.32 -4.91
C VAL A 32 -11.62 17.94 -6.00
N ALA A 33 -11.64 19.27 -6.15
CA ALA A 33 -12.35 19.96 -7.23
C ALA A 33 -11.89 19.55 -8.65
N HIS A 34 -10.72 18.91 -8.77
CA HIS A 34 -10.13 18.50 -10.05
C HIS A 34 -10.11 16.99 -10.27
N VAL A 35 -10.56 16.16 -9.31
CA VAL A 35 -10.48 14.70 -9.42
C VAL A 35 -11.71 14.11 -10.10
N ASP A 36 -11.50 13.05 -10.87
CA ASP A 36 -12.57 12.25 -11.49
C ASP A 36 -13.16 11.24 -10.51
N PHE A 37 -12.31 10.70 -9.64
CA PHE A 37 -12.69 9.68 -8.67
C PHE A 37 -12.08 10.00 -7.31
N ARG A 38 -12.91 9.95 -6.27
CA ARG A 38 -12.50 10.08 -4.87
C ARG A 38 -12.73 8.76 -4.16
N GLY A 39 -11.74 8.28 -3.41
CA GLY A 39 -11.84 6.97 -2.74
C GLY A 39 -10.71 6.69 -1.76
N ASP A 40 -10.74 5.50 -1.17
CA ASP A 40 -9.64 4.96 -0.37
C ASP A 40 -8.52 4.40 -1.26
N SER A 41 -7.38 4.04 -0.65
CA SER A 41 -6.21 3.56 -1.40
C SER A 41 -6.46 2.30 -2.21
N LEU A 42 -7.26 1.37 -1.69
CA LEU A 42 -7.51 0.08 -2.31
C LEU A 42 -8.50 0.21 -3.46
N GLU A 43 -9.59 0.92 -3.23
CA GLU A 43 -10.61 1.22 -4.21
C GLU A 43 -10.00 1.93 -5.42
N LEU A 44 -9.25 3.01 -5.17
CA LEU A 44 -8.61 3.78 -6.24
C LEU A 44 -7.61 2.93 -7.03
N SER A 45 -6.77 2.13 -6.36
CA SER A 45 -5.80 1.27 -7.04
C SER A 45 -6.48 0.18 -7.87
N ARG A 46 -7.57 -0.43 -7.37
CA ARG A 46 -8.32 -1.48 -8.09
C ARG A 46 -9.07 -0.97 -9.30
N ARG A 47 -9.40 0.32 -9.33
CA ARG A 47 -10.12 0.96 -10.45
C ARG A 47 -9.21 1.19 -11.66
N VAL A 48 -7.90 1.33 -11.44
CA VAL A 48 -6.90 1.67 -12.47
C VAL A 48 -6.97 0.79 -13.73
N PRO A 49 -6.99 -0.56 -13.64
CA PRO A 49 -7.00 -1.42 -14.82
C PRO A 49 -8.25 -1.25 -15.69
N ASP A 50 -9.35 -0.75 -15.11
CA ASP A 50 -10.64 -0.57 -15.78
C ASP A 50 -10.79 0.82 -16.41
N LEU A 51 -9.92 1.77 -16.09
CA LEU A 51 -9.97 3.13 -16.65
C LEU A 51 -9.57 3.13 -18.12
N ALA A 52 -10.32 3.78 -19.00
CA ALA A 52 -9.91 3.96 -20.40
C ALA A 52 -8.66 4.87 -20.56
N ALA A 53 -8.34 5.66 -19.54
CA ALA A 53 -7.24 6.63 -19.55
C ALA A 53 -5.85 5.98 -19.74
N GLU A 54 -4.99 6.63 -20.53
CA GLU A 54 -3.57 6.33 -20.66
C GLU A 54 -2.78 6.97 -19.51
N HIS A 55 -3.14 8.20 -19.14
CA HIS A 55 -2.48 8.97 -18.08
C HIS A 55 -3.36 8.99 -16.84
N ILE A 56 -2.82 8.49 -15.74
CA ILE A 56 -3.51 8.45 -14.45
C ILE A 56 -2.71 9.27 -13.46
N VAL A 57 -3.26 10.40 -13.02
CA VAL A 57 -2.65 11.23 -11.97
C VAL A 57 -3.22 10.79 -10.62
N PHE A 58 -2.36 10.28 -9.73
CA PHE A 58 -2.75 9.82 -8.41
C PHE A 58 -2.43 10.88 -7.36
N CYS A 59 -3.45 11.63 -6.94
CA CYS A 59 -3.37 12.62 -5.87
C CYS A 59 -3.49 11.92 -4.51
N GLY A 60 -2.34 11.48 -4.00
CA GLY A 60 -2.19 10.76 -2.74
C GLY A 60 -0.73 10.72 -2.32
N VAL A 61 -0.41 9.81 -1.39
CA VAL A 61 0.99 9.54 -1.01
C VAL A 61 1.63 8.52 -1.96
N PHE A 62 2.96 8.52 -2.02
CA PHE A 62 3.75 7.81 -3.02
C PHE A 62 3.43 6.32 -3.13
N PHE A 63 3.31 5.60 -2.01
CA PHE A 63 3.03 4.16 -2.03
C PHE A 63 1.66 3.82 -2.66
N MET A 64 0.71 4.76 -2.63
CA MET A 64 -0.60 4.56 -3.26
C MET A 64 -0.43 4.62 -4.79
N ALA A 65 0.32 5.59 -5.29
CA ALA A 65 0.68 5.68 -6.70
C ALA A 65 1.48 4.47 -7.17
N GLU A 66 2.42 3.96 -6.35
CA GLU A 66 3.11 2.70 -6.64
C GLU A 66 2.14 1.51 -6.75
N SER A 67 1.15 1.42 -5.87
CA SER A 67 0.16 0.34 -5.87
C SER A 67 -0.75 0.41 -7.10
N ALA A 68 -1.16 1.62 -7.49
CA ALA A 68 -1.84 1.87 -8.75
C ALA A 68 -0.97 1.47 -9.96
N ALA A 69 0.32 1.80 -9.95
CA ALA A 69 1.25 1.47 -11.02
C ALA A 69 1.47 -0.05 -11.16
N ILE A 70 1.51 -0.79 -10.05
CA ILE A 70 1.60 -2.26 -10.05
C ILE A 70 0.38 -2.90 -10.75
N LEU A 71 -0.80 -2.31 -10.59
CA LEU A 71 -2.05 -2.83 -11.18
C LEU A 71 -2.31 -2.31 -12.60
N ALA A 72 -1.61 -1.25 -13.02
CA ALA A 72 -1.79 -0.64 -14.32
C ALA A 72 -1.59 -1.64 -15.47
N ARG A 73 -2.49 -1.62 -16.45
CA ARG A 73 -2.34 -2.46 -17.66
C ARG A 73 -1.27 -1.87 -18.60
N PRO A 74 -0.71 -2.65 -19.53
CA PRO A 74 0.23 -2.13 -20.52
C PRO A 74 -0.31 -0.89 -21.24
N GLY A 75 0.54 0.12 -21.37
CA GLY A 75 0.20 1.41 -21.97
C GLY A 75 -0.33 2.45 -20.97
N GLN A 76 -0.81 2.06 -19.79
CA GLN A 76 -1.17 3.01 -18.74
C GLN A 76 0.08 3.54 -18.02
N LYS A 77 0.06 4.84 -17.70
CA LYS A 77 1.13 5.56 -16.99
C LYS A 77 0.54 6.23 -15.76
N VAL A 78 1.03 5.85 -14.60
CA VAL A 78 0.65 6.45 -13.31
C VAL A 78 1.65 7.55 -12.94
N HIS A 79 1.12 8.72 -12.58
CA HIS A 79 1.88 9.92 -12.23
C HIS A 79 1.54 10.32 -10.79
N THR A 80 2.54 10.76 -10.03
CA THR A 80 2.34 11.43 -8.74
C THR A 80 2.68 12.92 -8.90
N PRO A 81 1.81 13.85 -8.45
CA PRO A 81 2.13 15.29 -8.49
C PRO A 81 3.33 15.67 -7.61
N GLU A 82 3.55 14.94 -6.52
CA GLU A 82 4.59 15.21 -5.53
C GLU A 82 5.28 13.89 -5.13
N PRO A 83 6.46 13.58 -5.70
CA PRO A 83 7.22 12.39 -5.35
C PRO A 83 7.64 12.32 -3.87
N GLY A 84 7.79 13.47 -3.21
CA GLY A 84 8.13 13.59 -1.80
C GLY A 84 6.97 13.35 -0.83
N ALA A 85 5.74 13.15 -1.33
CA ALA A 85 4.54 12.89 -0.52
C ALA A 85 4.61 11.48 0.10
N GLY A 86 5.40 11.34 1.17
CA GLY A 86 5.64 10.07 1.85
C GLY A 86 4.60 9.72 2.91
N CYS A 87 4.72 8.50 3.45
CA CYS A 87 3.99 8.07 4.62
C CYS A 87 4.99 7.51 5.65
N THR A 88 5.03 8.11 6.84
CA THR A 88 5.95 7.70 7.91
C THR A 88 5.80 6.21 8.25
N MET A 89 4.57 5.70 8.25
CA MET A 89 4.27 4.30 8.51
C MET A 89 4.85 3.37 7.43
N SER A 90 4.75 3.75 6.14
CA SER A 90 5.35 2.98 5.04
C SER A 90 6.87 2.86 5.17
N ASN A 91 7.52 3.80 5.85
CA ASN A 91 8.97 3.83 6.04
C ASN A 91 9.43 3.08 7.30
N MET A 92 8.52 2.54 8.12
CA MET A 92 8.87 1.81 9.35
C MET A 92 9.52 0.44 9.10
N ALA A 93 9.28 -0.17 7.94
CA ALA A 93 9.83 -1.47 7.58
C ALA A 93 10.47 -1.44 6.17
N PRO A 94 11.62 -0.78 5.99
CA PRO A 94 12.32 -0.76 4.70
C PRO A 94 12.60 -2.18 4.18
N ALA A 95 12.44 -2.40 2.89
CA ALA A 95 12.49 -3.74 2.28
C ALA A 95 13.80 -4.49 2.59
N ALA A 96 14.95 -3.82 2.49
CA ALA A 96 16.25 -4.44 2.77
C ALA A 96 16.37 -4.96 4.22
N LEU A 97 15.83 -4.21 5.18
CA LEU A 97 15.83 -4.60 6.59
C LEU A 97 14.80 -5.71 6.85
N LEU A 98 13.62 -5.60 6.25
CA LEU A 98 12.60 -6.66 6.30
C LEU A 98 13.15 -8.00 5.79
N GLU A 99 13.84 -8.00 4.65
CA GLU A 99 14.47 -9.22 4.13
C GLU A 99 15.51 -9.78 5.10
N SER A 100 16.34 -8.93 5.71
CA SER A 100 17.32 -9.37 6.69
C SER A 100 16.67 -10.01 7.92
N VAL A 101 15.62 -9.39 8.45
CA VAL A 101 14.88 -9.91 9.61
C VAL A 101 14.18 -11.23 9.24
N LEU A 102 13.52 -11.30 8.09
CA LEU A 102 12.89 -12.54 7.61
C LEU A 102 13.91 -13.68 7.49
N ARG A 103 15.09 -13.43 6.89
CA ARG A 103 16.16 -14.43 6.80
C ARG A 103 16.60 -14.92 8.19
N SER A 104 16.83 -14.01 9.14
CA SER A 104 17.24 -14.37 10.50
C SER A 104 16.17 -15.21 11.21
N LEU A 105 14.89 -14.83 11.11
CA LEU A 105 13.79 -15.53 11.77
C LEU A 105 13.49 -16.92 11.16
N THR A 106 13.83 -17.11 9.89
CA THR A 106 13.59 -18.35 9.14
C THR A 106 14.84 -19.24 9.04
N ALA A 107 15.99 -18.79 9.55
CA ALA A 107 17.28 -19.50 9.47
C ALA A 107 17.26 -20.92 10.06
N GLN A 108 16.40 -21.18 11.04
CA GLN A 108 16.22 -22.49 11.67
C GLN A 108 15.14 -23.35 10.99
N GLY A 109 14.73 -23.00 9.77
CA GLY A 109 13.75 -23.75 8.98
C GLY A 109 12.29 -23.41 9.23
N ARG A 110 11.99 -22.40 10.08
CA ARG A 110 10.61 -21.92 10.28
C ARG A 110 10.09 -21.26 9.00
N LYS A 111 8.84 -21.55 8.65
CA LYS A 111 8.13 -20.89 7.54
C LYS A 111 7.29 -19.74 8.08
N LEU A 112 7.80 -18.50 7.93
CA LEU A 112 7.03 -17.30 8.26
C LEU A 112 6.39 -16.69 7.02
N ILE A 113 5.13 -16.26 7.17
CA ILE A 113 4.32 -15.69 6.10
C ILE A 113 4.27 -14.17 6.32
N PRO A 114 4.97 -13.36 5.52
CA PRO A 114 4.89 -11.91 5.67
C PRO A 114 3.54 -11.39 5.16
N LEU A 115 2.85 -10.64 6.00
CA LEU A 115 1.59 -9.99 5.67
C LEU A 115 1.74 -8.49 5.90
N THR A 116 1.79 -7.72 4.81
CA THR A 116 1.99 -6.27 4.90
C THR A 116 0.69 -5.51 4.73
N TYR A 117 0.52 -4.45 5.51
CA TYR A 117 -0.53 -3.47 5.27
C TYR A 117 -0.23 -2.70 3.96
N VAL A 118 -1.25 -2.24 3.26
CA VAL A 118 -1.12 -1.53 1.97
C VAL A 118 -0.25 -0.28 2.06
N ASN A 119 -0.19 0.32 3.27
CA ASN A 119 0.70 1.43 3.64
C ASN A 119 2.15 0.94 3.76
N SER A 120 2.72 0.52 2.63
CA SER A 120 4.08 -0.01 2.50
C SER A 120 4.55 0.18 1.06
N SER A 121 5.87 0.31 0.85
CA SER A 121 6.41 0.52 -0.49
C SER A 121 6.18 -0.68 -1.42
N ALA A 122 6.27 -0.46 -2.73
CA ALA A 122 6.27 -1.55 -3.71
C ALA A 122 7.34 -2.61 -3.42
N GLN A 123 8.53 -2.18 -2.96
CA GLN A 123 9.61 -3.10 -2.61
C GLN A 123 9.22 -4.03 -1.46
N VAL A 124 8.58 -3.51 -0.40
CA VAL A 124 8.07 -4.34 0.71
C VAL A 124 7.01 -5.32 0.23
N LYS A 125 6.10 -4.88 -0.65
CA LYS A 125 5.10 -5.75 -1.27
C LYS A 125 5.75 -6.87 -2.08
N ALA A 126 6.82 -6.57 -2.82
CA ALA A 126 7.58 -7.57 -3.57
C ALA A 126 8.27 -8.59 -2.64
N VAL A 127 8.87 -8.14 -1.53
CA VAL A 127 9.42 -9.03 -0.49
C VAL A 127 8.34 -9.96 0.04
N CYS A 128 7.15 -9.43 0.34
CA CYS A 128 6.04 -10.26 0.82
C CYS A 128 5.65 -11.32 -0.20
N GLY A 129 5.42 -10.94 -1.46
CA GLY A 129 5.02 -11.86 -2.52
C GLY A 129 6.04 -12.97 -2.78
N ARG A 130 7.34 -12.66 -2.81
CA ARG A 130 8.41 -13.66 -3.00
C ARG A 130 8.51 -14.68 -1.86
N ASN A 131 8.03 -14.33 -0.67
CA ASN A 131 8.05 -15.18 0.52
C ASN A 131 6.69 -15.85 0.82
N GLY A 132 5.82 -15.97 -0.20
CA GLY A 132 4.50 -16.60 -0.06
C GLY A 132 3.50 -15.80 0.77
N GLY A 133 3.80 -14.52 1.00
CA GLY A 133 2.99 -13.57 1.73
C GLY A 133 1.99 -12.80 0.86
N SER A 134 1.37 -11.78 1.43
CA SER A 134 0.41 -10.93 0.72
C SER A 134 0.35 -9.52 1.29
N VAL A 135 -0.40 -8.66 0.62
CA VAL A 135 -0.84 -7.35 1.11
C VAL A 135 -2.24 -7.47 1.71
N CYS A 136 -2.53 -6.67 2.73
CA CYS A 136 -3.87 -6.49 3.31
C CYS A 136 -4.21 -5.00 3.48
N THR A 137 -5.47 -4.72 3.76
CA THR A 137 -5.96 -3.42 4.20
C THR A 137 -6.65 -3.55 5.55
N SER A 138 -6.98 -2.43 6.20
CA SER A 138 -7.77 -2.45 7.43
C SER A 138 -9.11 -3.17 7.24
N ALA A 139 -9.74 -3.01 6.08
CA ALA A 139 -11.03 -3.63 5.74
C ALA A 139 -10.96 -5.17 5.60
N ASN A 140 -9.81 -5.74 5.23
CA ASN A 140 -9.69 -7.20 5.04
C ASN A 140 -8.62 -7.87 5.93
N ALA A 141 -8.03 -7.14 6.88
CA ALA A 141 -6.93 -7.63 7.72
C ALA A 141 -7.29 -8.94 8.45
N LYS A 142 -8.52 -9.06 8.98
CA LYS A 142 -8.99 -10.27 9.67
C LYS A 142 -8.96 -11.50 8.75
N THR A 143 -9.55 -11.36 7.56
CA THR A 143 -9.59 -12.41 6.54
C THR A 143 -8.18 -12.81 6.11
N MET A 144 -7.33 -11.82 5.81
CA MET A 144 -5.97 -12.06 5.34
C MET A 144 -5.06 -12.64 6.41
N LEU A 145 -5.17 -12.22 7.68
CA LEU A 145 -4.40 -12.80 8.77
C LEU A 145 -4.82 -14.25 9.05
N ALA A 146 -6.13 -14.55 9.03
CA ALA A 146 -6.63 -15.90 9.17
C ALA A 146 -6.16 -16.83 8.03
N TRP A 147 -6.08 -16.31 6.80
CA TRP A 147 -5.49 -17.03 5.67
C TRP A 147 -3.99 -17.26 5.87
N ALA A 148 -3.23 -16.22 6.22
CA ALA A 148 -1.78 -16.27 6.35
C ALA A 148 -1.32 -17.24 7.45
N LEU A 149 -2.05 -17.31 8.58
CA LEU A 149 -1.81 -18.25 9.67
C LEU A 149 -1.94 -19.73 9.25
N LYS A 150 -2.63 -20.02 8.14
CA LYS A 150 -2.74 -21.39 7.60
C LYS A 150 -1.62 -21.73 6.61
N GLN A 151 -0.79 -20.77 6.22
CA GLN A 151 0.24 -20.97 5.19
C GLN A 151 1.62 -21.35 5.76
N GLY A 152 1.85 -21.19 7.06
CA GLY A 152 3.15 -21.46 7.71
C GLY A 152 3.08 -21.46 9.24
N ASP A 153 4.24 -21.44 9.88
CA ASP A 153 4.40 -21.55 11.35
C ASP A 153 4.08 -20.25 12.09
N GLY A 154 3.97 -19.15 11.36
CA GLY A 154 3.67 -17.83 11.92
C GLY A 154 3.54 -16.77 10.84
N VAL A 155 3.06 -15.59 11.25
CA VAL A 155 2.86 -14.44 10.36
C VAL A 155 3.73 -13.29 10.84
N LEU A 156 4.54 -12.73 9.94
CA LEU A 156 5.20 -11.46 10.17
C LEU A 156 4.28 -10.35 9.65
N PHE A 157 3.52 -9.72 10.55
CA PHE A 157 2.63 -8.61 10.19
C PHE A 157 3.38 -7.28 10.27
N LEU A 158 3.33 -6.48 9.21
CA LEU A 158 4.02 -5.18 9.15
C LEU A 158 3.21 -4.12 8.39
N PRO A 159 3.57 -2.83 8.50
CA PRO A 159 4.37 -2.24 9.57
C PRO A 159 3.52 -1.84 10.79
N ASP A 160 2.19 -1.85 10.68
CA ASP A 160 1.30 -1.33 11.70
C ASP A 160 1.05 -2.34 12.83
N LYS A 161 1.75 -2.13 13.96
CA LYS A 161 1.60 -2.93 15.18
C LYS A 161 0.17 -2.93 15.72
N ASN A 162 -0.53 -1.80 15.66
CA ASN A 162 -1.86 -1.69 16.24
C ASN A 162 -2.88 -2.45 15.41
N LEU A 163 -2.80 -2.34 14.08
CA LEU A 163 -3.60 -3.17 13.18
C LEU A 163 -3.34 -4.65 13.42
N ALA A 164 -2.07 -5.06 13.55
CA ALA A 164 -1.70 -6.45 13.84
C ALA A 164 -2.33 -6.94 15.16
N VAL A 165 -2.16 -6.17 16.25
CA VAL A 165 -2.65 -6.54 17.58
C VAL A 165 -4.17 -6.61 17.63
N ASN A 166 -4.86 -5.61 17.08
CA ASN A 166 -6.33 -5.57 17.04
C ASN A 166 -6.88 -6.74 16.21
N THR A 167 -6.27 -7.03 15.07
CA THR A 167 -6.68 -8.14 14.20
C THR A 167 -6.42 -9.49 14.88
N ALA A 168 -5.28 -9.66 15.53
CA ALA A 168 -4.95 -10.87 16.28
C ALA A 168 -5.93 -11.11 17.44
N GLN A 169 -6.32 -10.05 18.15
CA GLN A 169 -7.34 -10.11 19.21
C GLN A 169 -8.71 -10.49 18.64
N ALA A 170 -9.11 -9.93 17.51
CA ALA A 170 -10.37 -10.27 16.85
C ALA A 170 -10.43 -11.72 16.33
N LEU A 171 -9.27 -12.38 16.22
CA LEU A 171 -9.11 -13.81 15.88
C LEU A 171 -8.89 -14.71 17.11
N GLY A 172 -8.85 -14.15 18.33
CA GLY A 172 -8.67 -14.92 19.56
C GLY A 172 -7.23 -15.44 19.77
N LEU A 173 -6.23 -14.88 19.10
CA LEU A 173 -4.83 -15.26 19.35
C LEU A 173 -4.41 -14.77 20.72
N VAL A 174 -3.95 -15.63 21.63
CA VAL A 174 -3.53 -15.20 22.98
C VAL A 174 -2.26 -14.32 22.95
N PRO A 175 -2.06 -13.39 23.90
CA PRO A 175 -0.92 -12.47 23.92
C PRO A 175 0.46 -13.14 23.84
N GLU A 176 0.62 -14.33 24.42
CA GLU A 176 1.87 -15.09 24.48
C GLU A 176 2.32 -15.58 23.10
N ARG A 177 1.41 -15.59 22.12
CA ARG A 177 1.70 -15.92 20.71
C ARG A 177 2.01 -14.70 19.85
N ARG A 178 2.15 -13.52 20.46
CA ARG A 178 2.36 -12.24 19.77
C ARG A 178 3.68 -11.64 20.23
N HIS A 179 4.52 -11.27 19.27
CA HIS A 179 5.80 -10.62 19.54
C HIS A 179 5.88 -9.32 18.73
N ALA A 180 6.32 -8.25 19.37
CA ALA A 180 6.67 -7.02 18.68
C ALA A 180 8.15 -7.10 18.27
N LEU A 181 8.45 -6.65 17.04
CA LEU A 181 9.80 -6.65 16.48
C LEU A 181 10.12 -5.25 15.96
N ASP A 182 11.31 -4.73 16.24
CA ASP A 182 11.81 -3.53 15.58
C ASP A 182 12.56 -3.90 14.29
N ILE A 183 11.90 -3.76 13.14
CA ILE A 183 12.53 -4.02 11.84
C ILE A 183 13.75 -3.12 11.60
N ARG A 184 13.74 -1.87 12.09
CA ARG A 184 14.88 -0.95 11.96
C ARG A 184 16.00 -1.31 12.94
N GLY A 185 15.65 -1.89 14.08
CA GLY A 185 16.55 -2.45 15.09
C GLY A 185 17.06 -3.87 14.78
N GLY A 186 16.81 -4.40 13.58
CA GLY A 186 17.27 -5.74 13.18
C GLY A 186 16.44 -6.89 13.74
N GLY A 187 15.18 -6.63 14.12
CA GLY A 187 14.24 -7.62 14.65
C GLY A 187 14.39 -7.88 16.15
N ARG A 188 15.05 -6.98 16.88
CA ARG A 188 15.14 -6.99 18.34
C ARG A 188 13.92 -6.32 18.99
#